data_AF-A0A6A5ZVV6-F1
#
_entry.id   AF-A0A6A5ZVV6-F1
#
_cell.length_a   1.000
_cell.length_b   1.000
_cell.length_c   1.000
_cell.angle_alpha   90.00
_cell.angle_beta   90.00
_cell.angle_gamma   90.00
#
_symmetry.space_group_name_H-M   'P 1'
#
loop_
_entity.id
_entity.type
_entity.pdbx_description
1 polymer ?
#
loop_
_entity_poly.entity_id
_entity_poly.type
_entity_poly.pdbx_seq_one_letter_code
_entity_poly.pdbx_strand_id
1 'polypeptide(L)'
;MTSYFYSSKQGSKKKYPLPVGFNDEDVIQILHDHSMLSQIFWPHSSTAVRPETDAKPNMSQFIVRSEDSSYKAAISSQKNGVTCTEELPLGFKITITYVVAGWDQFAEEQSRNSDKDEAASSSSLLEYSASLPNHQLYLVEERSMTALKPAMLLMKWKNEGIVAKTKNLLQVLEDIGGTGKDLLSALADLTSMTTLEDANTLVEKAKNK
;
A
#
# COMPACT_ATOMS: atom_id res chain seq x y z
N MET A 1 18.67 -5.23 -15.99
CA MET A 1 18.28 -5.76 -17.31
C MET A 1 17.12 -4.95 -17.85
N THR A 2 17.33 -4.18 -18.91
CA THR A 2 16.27 -3.41 -19.59
C THR A 2 15.45 -4.34 -20.47
N SER A 3 14.17 -4.52 -20.16
CA SER A 3 13.26 -5.31 -20.98
C SER A 3 12.85 -4.51 -22.22
N TYR A 4 13.03 -5.07 -23.42
CA TYR A 4 12.72 -4.38 -24.67
C TYR A 4 11.22 -4.29 -24.96
N PHE A 5 10.41 -5.18 -24.37
CA PHE A 5 8.98 -5.29 -24.65
C PHE A 5 8.08 -4.64 -23.59
N TYR A 6 8.61 -4.46 -22.38
CA TYR A 6 7.86 -3.91 -21.25
C TYR A 6 8.28 -2.47 -20.96
N SER A 7 7.32 -1.68 -20.49
CA SER A 7 7.52 -0.34 -19.93
C SER A 7 6.97 -0.35 -18.51
N SER A 8 7.64 0.37 -17.61
CA SER A 8 7.15 0.61 -16.26
C SER A 8 6.94 2.11 -16.07
N LYS A 9 5.84 2.48 -15.43
CA LYS A 9 5.65 3.82 -14.86
C LYS A 9 5.66 3.67 -13.35
N GLN A 10 6.19 4.67 -12.66
CA GLN A 10 6.27 4.71 -11.21
C GLN A 10 5.56 5.96 -10.73
N GLY A 11 4.77 5.79 -9.68
CA GLY A 11 4.05 6.83 -9.00
C GLY A 11 4.92 7.53 -7.96
N SER A 12 4.50 8.72 -7.55
CA SER A 12 5.07 9.40 -6.39
C SER A 12 4.82 8.60 -5.11
N LYS A 13 5.80 8.59 -4.22
CA LYS A 13 5.64 8.07 -2.86
C LYS A 13 4.59 8.89 -2.11
N LYS A 14 3.64 8.23 -1.45
CA LYS A 14 2.64 8.84 -0.57
C LYS A 14 2.93 8.45 0.86
N LYS A 15 2.68 9.36 1.80
CA LYS A 15 2.94 9.14 3.22
C LYS A 15 1.64 9.26 3.99
N TYR A 16 1.40 8.31 4.88
CA TYR A 16 0.23 8.29 5.74
C TYR A 16 0.68 8.15 7.20
N PRO A 17 0.28 9.06 8.10
CA PRO A 17 0.64 8.93 9.51
C PRO A 17 -0.04 7.69 10.11
N LEU A 18 0.69 6.96 10.94
CA LEU A 18 0.18 5.83 11.70
C LEU A 18 -0.28 6.26 13.10
N PRO A 19 -1.22 5.54 13.73
CA PRO A 19 -1.61 5.79 15.12
C PRO A 19 -0.41 5.76 16.08
N VAL A 20 -0.43 6.65 17.07
CA VAL A 20 0.65 6.80 18.08
C VAL A 20 0.82 5.54 18.96
N GLY A 21 -0.16 4.63 18.96
CA GLY A 21 -0.10 3.37 19.69
C GLY A 21 0.75 2.27 19.05
N PHE A 22 1.26 2.48 17.83
CA PHE A 22 2.10 1.49 17.14
C PHE A 22 3.58 1.74 17.30
N ASN A 23 4.34 0.66 17.49
CA ASN A 23 5.78 0.63 17.24
C ASN A 23 6.08 0.06 15.85
N ASP A 24 7.32 0.21 15.37
CA ASP A 24 7.75 -0.30 14.07
C ASP A 24 7.50 -1.82 13.97
N GLU A 25 7.88 -2.58 14.99
CA GLU A 25 7.71 -4.04 15.03
C GLU A 25 6.25 -4.47 14.91
N ASP A 26 5.33 -3.76 15.57
CA ASP A 26 3.89 -4.10 15.56
C ASP A 26 3.32 -3.96 14.15
N VAL A 27 3.66 -2.88 13.46
CA VAL A 27 3.20 -2.61 12.09
C VAL A 27 3.85 -3.59 11.12
N ILE A 28 5.14 -3.89 11.28
CA ILE A 28 5.84 -4.86 10.44
C ILE A 28 5.25 -6.26 10.61
N GLN A 29 4.92 -6.67 11.83
CA GLN A 29 4.26 -7.95 12.10
C GLN A 29 2.92 -8.04 11.36
N ILE A 30 2.12 -6.97 11.39
CA ILE A 30 0.87 -6.86 10.64
C ILE A 30 1.13 -6.94 9.13
N LEU A 31 2.12 -6.21 8.61
CA LEU A 31 2.46 -6.23 7.18
C LEU A 31 3.07 -7.56 6.72
N HIS A 32 3.55 -8.41 7.63
CA HIS A 32 4.09 -9.73 7.30
C HIS A 32 3.04 -10.84 7.40
N ASP A 33 1.87 -10.58 7.99
CA ASP A 33 0.75 -11.51 7.95
C ASP A 33 0.05 -11.45 6.57
N HIS A 34 0.54 -12.26 5.64
CA HIS A 34 -0.02 -12.36 4.30
C HIS A 34 -1.48 -12.85 4.27
N SER A 35 -1.89 -13.66 5.25
CA SER A 35 -3.26 -14.18 5.33
C SER A 35 -4.22 -13.04 5.66
N MET A 36 -3.86 -12.25 6.66
CA MET A 36 -4.61 -11.05 7.04
C MET A 36 -4.58 -10.00 5.93
N LEU A 37 -3.42 -9.69 5.33
CA LEU A 37 -3.34 -8.73 4.23
C LEU A 37 -4.19 -9.13 3.02
N SER A 38 -4.33 -10.42 2.75
CA SER A 38 -5.21 -10.89 1.67
C SER A 38 -6.68 -10.53 1.92
N GLN A 39 -7.13 -10.58 3.18
CA GLN A 39 -8.48 -10.17 3.58
C GLN A 39 -8.66 -8.66 3.51
N ILE A 40 -7.63 -7.89 3.89
CA ILE A 40 -7.64 -6.42 3.84
C ILE A 40 -7.66 -5.92 2.38
N PHE A 41 -6.84 -6.51 1.51
CA PHE A 41 -6.72 -6.08 0.12
C PHE A 41 -7.90 -6.53 -0.74
N TRP A 42 -8.54 -7.65 -0.41
CA TRP A 42 -9.61 -8.26 -1.19
C TRP A 42 -10.78 -8.78 -0.33
N PRO A 43 -11.48 -7.90 0.41
CA PRO A 43 -12.49 -8.29 1.41
C PRO A 43 -13.73 -9.01 0.85
N HIS A 44 -14.02 -8.88 -0.46
CA HIS A 44 -15.18 -9.49 -1.12
C HIS A 44 -14.83 -10.55 -2.15
N SER A 45 -13.55 -10.84 -2.33
CA SER A 45 -13.14 -11.86 -3.26
C SER A 45 -13.31 -13.23 -2.62
N SER A 46 -13.88 -14.19 -3.35
CA SER A 46 -13.77 -15.60 -2.98
C SER A 46 -12.31 -16.01 -3.23
N THR A 47 -11.42 -15.63 -2.32
CA THR A 47 -10.00 -15.93 -2.39
C THR A 47 -9.86 -17.43 -2.22
N ALA A 48 -9.76 -18.17 -3.33
CA ALA A 48 -9.35 -19.57 -3.23
C ALA A 48 -7.86 -19.57 -2.91
N VAL A 49 -7.56 -19.55 -1.62
CA VAL A 49 -6.22 -19.72 -1.07
C VAL A 49 -5.76 -21.12 -1.48
N ARG A 50 -4.95 -21.19 -2.53
CA ARG A 50 -4.03 -22.30 -2.74
C ARG A 50 -2.64 -21.69 -2.78
N PRO A 51 -1.73 -22.05 -1.86
CA PRO A 51 -0.32 -21.80 -2.10
C PRO A 51 0.02 -22.51 -3.42
N GLU A 52 0.41 -21.75 -4.46
CA GLU A 52 1.13 -22.35 -5.59
C GLU A 52 2.36 -23.05 -4.98
N THR A 53 2.56 -24.32 -5.35
CA THR A 53 3.48 -25.29 -4.72
C THR A 53 4.97 -24.98 -4.95
N ASP A 54 5.34 -23.71 -4.91
CA ASP A 54 6.70 -23.17 -4.98
C ASP A 54 6.86 -22.08 -3.91
N ALA A 55 6.84 -22.51 -2.64
CA ALA A 55 6.89 -21.62 -1.49
C ALA A 55 8.25 -20.91 -1.41
N LYS A 56 8.33 -19.69 -1.95
CA LYS A 56 9.38 -18.75 -1.58
C LYS A 56 9.10 -18.29 -0.14
N PRO A 57 10.08 -18.34 0.77
CA PRO A 57 9.86 -18.19 2.21
C PRO A 57 9.27 -16.83 2.63
N ASN A 58 9.36 -15.80 1.77
CA ASN A 58 8.87 -14.46 2.01
C ASN A 58 7.82 -14.01 0.98
N MET A 59 7.17 -14.93 0.28
CA MET A 59 6.20 -14.60 -0.76
C MET A 59 5.02 -15.58 -0.74
N SER A 60 3.81 -15.05 -0.72
CA SER A 60 2.59 -15.83 -0.86
C SER A 60 1.88 -15.43 -2.14
N GLN A 61 1.42 -16.41 -2.91
CA GLN A 61 0.68 -16.21 -4.15
C GLN A 61 -0.81 -16.50 -3.92
N PHE A 62 -1.65 -15.72 -4.59
CA PHE A 62 -3.10 -15.73 -4.45
C PHE A 62 -3.74 -15.72 -5.83
N ILE A 63 -4.87 -16.41 -5.97
CA ILE A 63 -5.78 -16.26 -7.11
C ILE A 63 -7.00 -15.51 -6.60
N VAL A 64 -7.09 -14.24 -6.98
CA VAL A 64 -8.20 -13.37 -6.59
C VAL A 64 -9.31 -13.57 -7.61
N ARG A 65 -10.49 -13.97 -7.13
CA ARG A 65 -11.70 -14.11 -7.96
C ARG A 65 -12.73 -13.07 -7.56
N SER A 66 -13.22 -12.35 -8.56
CA SER A 66 -14.38 -11.46 -8.53
C SER A 66 -15.45 -12.03 -9.46
N GLU A 67 -16.67 -11.50 -9.42
CA GLU A 67 -17.86 -12.06 -10.12
C GLU A 67 -17.59 -12.40 -11.59
N ASP A 68 -16.88 -11.52 -12.31
CA ASP A 68 -16.63 -11.68 -13.75
C ASP A 68 -15.16 -11.90 -14.13
N SER A 69 -14.24 -11.96 -13.15
CA SER A 69 -12.81 -12.05 -13.45
C SER A 69 -11.98 -12.75 -12.39
N SER A 70 -10.86 -13.33 -12.83
CA SER A 70 -9.84 -13.85 -11.93
C SER A 70 -8.47 -13.35 -12.34
N TYR A 71 -7.66 -12.99 -11.35
CA TYR A 71 -6.30 -12.52 -11.59
C TYR A 71 -5.34 -13.09 -10.53
N LYS A 72 -4.05 -13.14 -10.90
CA LYS A 72 -3.00 -13.62 -9.99
C LYS A 72 -2.50 -12.43 -9.16
N ALA A 73 -2.28 -12.67 -7.88
CA ALA A 73 -1.64 -11.71 -7.00
C ALA A 73 -0.54 -12.37 -6.18
N ALA A 74 0.42 -11.58 -5.72
CA ALA A 74 1.47 -12.02 -4.82
C ALA A 74 1.71 -10.96 -3.74
N ILE A 75 1.91 -11.41 -2.51
CA ILE A 75 2.32 -10.58 -1.39
C ILE A 75 3.72 -11.04 -1.00
N SER A 76 4.66 -10.12 -0.85
CA SER A 76 6.03 -10.42 -0.45
C SER A 76 6.51 -9.52 0.68
N SER A 77 6.89 -10.13 1.79
CA SER A 77 7.52 -9.45 2.92
C SER A 77 8.91 -8.94 2.57
N GLN A 78 9.15 -7.70 2.96
CA GLN A 78 10.45 -7.03 2.95
C GLN A 78 10.89 -6.72 4.38
N LYS A 79 12.15 -6.34 4.58
CA LYS A 79 12.70 -6.04 5.90
C LYS A 79 11.87 -5.00 6.68
N ASN A 80 11.38 -3.97 5.99
CA ASN A 80 10.67 -2.83 6.57
C ASN A 80 9.29 -2.64 5.95
N GLY A 81 8.68 -3.68 5.41
CA GLY A 81 7.37 -3.55 4.80
C GLY A 81 6.93 -4.74 3.97
N VAL A 82 6.06 -4.49 3.01
CA VAL A 82 5.45 -5.51 2.17
C VAL A 82 5.19 -5.00 0.76
N THR A 83 5.29 -5.89 -0.23
CA THR A 83 4.94 -5.62 -1.62
C THR A 83 3.77 -6.47 -2.04
N CYS A 84 2.70 -5.83 -2.50
CA CYS A 84 1.60 -6.48 -3.20
C CYS A 84 1.78 -6.30 -4.70
N THR A 85 1.65 -7.39 -5.45
CA THR A 85 1.74 -7.42 -6.91
C THR A 85 0.50 -8.07 -7.47
N GLU A 86 -0.12 -7.48 -8.48
CA GLU A 86 -1.30 -8.01 -9.17
C GLU A 86 -1.04 -8.09 -10.67
N GLU A 87 -1.25 -9.27 -11.24
CA GLU A 87 -1.14 -9.54 -12.67
C GLU A 87 -2.52 -9.49 -13.29
N LEU A 88 -2.81 -8.39 -13.97
CA LEU A 88 -4.04 -8.15 -14.69
C LEU A 88 -3.97 -8.75 -16.11
N PRO A 89 -5.12 -8.92 -16.79
CA PRO A 89 -5.16 -9.36 -18.18
C PRO A 89 -4.25 -8.53 -19.09
N LEU A 90 -3.86 -9.06 -20.26
CA LEU A 90 -3.03 -8.35 -21.25
C LEU A 90 -1.61 -7.99 -20.78
N GLY A 91 -1.12 -8.66 -19.72
CA GLY A 91 0.25 -8.48 -19.23
C GLY A 91 0.48 -7.18 -18.46
N PHE A 92 -0.60 -6.55 -17.98
CA PHE A 92 -0.51 -5.46 -17.01
C PHE A 92 -0.14 -6.03 -15.64
N LYS A 93 0.79 -5.38 -14.97
CA LYS A 93 1.25 -5.75 -13.64
C LYS A 93 1.25 -4.52 -12.77
N ILE A 94 0.43 -4.51 -11.73
CA ILE A 94 0.40 -3.45 -10.72
C ILE A 94 1.22 -3.91 -9.53
N THR A 95 2.06 -3.03 -9.01
CA THR A 95 2.84 -3.27 -7.81
C THR A 95 2.61 -2.13 -6.83
N ILE A 96 2.25 -2.46 -5.60
CA ILE A 96 2.11 -1.52 -4.49
C ILE A 96 3.07 -1.97 -3.39
N THR A 97 3.99 -1.08 -3.03
CA THR A 97 4.94 -1.30 -1.95
C THR A 97 4.53 -0.43 -0.77
N TYR A 98 4.44 -1.03 0.41
CA TYR A 98 4.23 -0.34 1.67
C TYR A 98 5.50 -0.50 2.51
N VAL A 99 6.04 0.61 2.99
CA VAL A 99 7.23 0.67 3.84
C VAL A 99 6.92 1.47 5.09
N VAL A 100 7.34 0.97 6.24
CA VAL A 100 7.27 1.71 7.51
C VAL A 100 8.53 2.57 7.63
N ALA A 101 8.34 3.85 7.93
CA ALA A 101 9.45 4.78 8.15
C ALA A 101 9.14 5.75 9.30
N GLY A 102 10.15 6.00 10.13
CA GLY A 102 10.13 6.98 11.21
C GLY A 102 10.42 8.40 10.75
N TRP A 103 10.10 9.37 11.61
CA TRP A 103 10.33 10.80 11.36
C TRP A 103 11.80 11.15 11.03
N ASP A 104 12.74 10.47 11.66
CA ASP A 104 14.18 10.64 11.50
C ASP A 104 14.68 10.31 10.08
N GLN A 105 14.16 9.24 9.48
CA GLN A 105 14.48 8.83 8.11
C GLN A 105 13.97 9.84 7.07
N PHE A 106 12.98 10.66 7.42
CA PHE A 106 12.44 11.69 6.53
C PHE A 106 13.22 13.00 6.55
N ALA A 107 13.85 13.35 7.68
CA ALA A 107 14.68 14.56 7.78
C ALA A 107 15.88 14.50 6.83
N GLU A 108 16.43 13.31 6.58
CA GLU A 108 17.54 13.11 5.64
C GLU A 108 17.12 13.12 4.15
N GLU A 109 15.90 12.70 3.82
CA GLU A 109 15.41 12.75 2.43
C GLU A 109 15.03 14.19 2.00
N GLN A 110 14.61 15.04 2.93
CA GLN A 110 14.33 16.45 2.64
C GLN A 110 15.60 17.29 2.47
N SER A 111 16.65 17.04 3.26
CA SER A 111 17.93 17.76 3.12
C SER A 111 18.59 17.46 1.76
N ARG A 112 18.58 16.20 1.31
CA ARG A 112 19.15 15.80 0.01
C ARG A 112 18.41 16.37 -1.22
N ASN A 113 17.14 16.72 -1.10
CA ASN A 113 16.38 17.35 -2.18
C ASN A 113 16.44 18.88 -2.16
N SER A 114 16.94 19.49 -1.08
CA SER A 114 17.15 20.93 -0.98
C SER A 114 18.50 21.39 -1.56
N ASP A 115 19.45 20.48 -1.79
CA ASP A 115 20.81 20.82 -2.26
C ASP A 115 20.93 21.06 -3.77
N LYS A 116 19.82 21.36 -4.47
CA LYS A 116 19.85 21.69 -5.90
C LYS A 116 19.68 23.15 -6.26
N ASP A 117 19.36 24.01 -5.29
CA ASP A 117 19.36 25.46 -5.52
C ASP A 117 20.19 26.17 -4.44
N GLU A 118 21.24 26.82 -4.93
CA GLU A 118 22.05 27.86 -4.29
C GLU A 118 23.18 27.45 -3.33
N ALA A 119 24.40 27.56 -3.87
CA ALA A 119 25.64 27.70 -3.12
C ALA A 119 25.70 29.06 -2.42
N ALA A 120 25.82 29.09 -1.09
CA ALA A 120 26.70 30.01 -0.34
C ALA A 120 26.63 29.77 1.18
N SER A 121 27.75 29.32 1.73
CA SER A 121 28.36 29.64 3.03
C SER A 121 27.53 29.96 4.29
N SER A 122 28.04 29.33 5.35
CA SER A 122 28.27 29.82 6.73
C SER A 122 27.16 29.64 7.77
N SER A 123 27.49 28.76 8.73
CA SER A 123 27.37 28.95 10.17
C SER A 123 26.15 29.70 10.71
N SER A 124 25.18 28.96 11.23
CA SER A 124 24.45 29.41 12.42
C SER A 124 24.25 28.26 13.41
N LEU A 125 25.06 28.30 14.46
CA LEU A 125 24.72 27.81 15.80
C LEU A 125 23.42 28.48 16.21
N LEU A 126 22.30 27.77 16.13
CA LEU A 126 21.13 28.02 16.94
C LEU A 126 20.57 26.67 17.39
N GLU A 127 21.03 26.28 18.57
CA GLU A 127 20.23 25.76 19.67
C GLU A 127 18.71 25.85 19.42
N TYR A 128 18.16 24.81 18.78
CA TYR A 128 16.73 24.54 18.81
C TYR A 128 16.51 23.50 19.91
N SER A 129 15.96 24.00 21.00
CA SER A 129 15.36 23.27 22.11
C SER A 129 14.95 21.84 21.75
N ALA A 130 15.50 20.89 22.50
CA ALA A 130 15.06 19.51 22.55
C ALA A 130 13.56 19.43 22.94
N SER A 131 12.66 19.52 21.96
CA SER A 131 11.35 18.88 22.07
C SER A 131 11.55 17.43 21.64
N LEU A 132 11.07 16.48 22.45
CA LEU A 132 11.10 15.05 22.15
C LEU A 132 10.86 14.81 20.64
N PRO A 133 11.68 13.98 19.96
CA PRO A 133 11.33 13.59 18.61
C PRO A 133 9.96 12.94 18.67
N ASN A 134 8.96 13.56 18.04
CA ASN A 134 7.67 12.90 17.83
C ASN A 134 8.00 11.57 17.15
N HIS A 135 7.83 10.46 17.86
CA HIS A 135 8.00 9.10 17.36
C HIS A 135 6.83 8.74 16.44
N GLN A 136 6.56 9.63 15.48
CA GLN A 136 5.47 9.52 14.54
C GLN A 136 5.93 8.59 13.43
N LEU A 137 5.33 7.42 13.37
CA LEU A 137 5.54 6.47 12.30
C LEU A 137 4.63 6.81 11.11
N TYR A 138 5.13 6.48 9.92
CA TYR A 138 4.40 6.67 8.67
C TYR A 138 4.43 5.40 7.83
N LEU A 139 3.29 5.12 7.21
CA LEU A 139 3.20 4.17 6.12
C LEU A 139 3.49 4.89 4.81
N VAL A 140 4.57 4.50 4.15
CA VAL A 140 4.98 5.02 2.84
C VAL A 140 4.50 4.07 1.76
N GLU A 141 3.60 4.54 0.91
CA GLU A 141 3.07 3.82 -0.23
C GLU A 141 3.81 4.26 -1.50
N GLU A 142 4.29 3.29 -2.26
CA GLU A 142 4.85 3.49 -3.59
C GLU A 142 4.17 2.58 -4.60
N ARG A 143 3.70 3.15 -5.71
CA ARG A 143 3.00 2.41 -6.75
C ARG A 143 3.81 2.35 -8.02
N SER A 144 3.89 1.19 -8.64
CA SER A 144 4.40 1.04 -9.99
C SER A 144 3.45 0.18 -10.83
N MET A 145 3.51 0.32 -12.15
CA MET A 145 2.82 -0.58 -13.05
C MET A 145 3.66 -0.79 -14.29
N THR A 146 3.76 -2.06 -14.63
CA THR A 146 4.49 -2.57 -15.77
C THR A 146 3.50 -3.13 -16.78
N ALA A 147 3.70 -2.83 -18.05
CA ALA A 147 2.88 -3.38 -19.14
C ALA A 147 3.71 -3.49 -20.41
N LEU A 148 3.17 -4.16 -21.42
CA LEU A 148 3.75 -4.10 -22.76
C LEU A 148 3.76 -2.66 -23.28
N LYS A 149 4.85 -2.26 -23.94
CA LYS A 149 5.04 -0.88 -24.44
C LYS A 149 3.85 -0.33 -25.23
N PRO A 150 3.25 -1.06 -26.20
CA PRO A 150 2.08 -0.56 -26.93
C PRO A 150 0.88 -0.29 -26.02
N ALA A 151 0.65 -1.18 -25.03
CA ALA A 151 -0.46 -1.06 -24.09
C ALA A 151 -0.25 0.12 -23.12
N MET A 152 0.99 0.39 -22.71
CA MET A 152 1.34 1.49 -21.81
C MET A 152 1.08 2.89 -22.41
N LEU A 153 1.16 3.01 -23.74
CA LEU A 153 0.87 4.26 -24.47
C LEU A 153 -0.62 4.60 -24.50
N LEU A 154 -1.48 3.60 -24.49
CA LEU A 154 -2.94 3.78 -24.53
C LEU A 154 -3.53 4.05 -23.14
N MET A 155 -2.76 3.79 -22.08
CA MET A 155 -3.26 3.84 -20.71
C MET A 155 -3.09 5.23 -20.08
N LYS A 156 -4.22 5.85 -19.73
CA LYS A 156 -4.27 7.02 -18.83
C LYS A 156 -4.17 6.53 -17.39
N TRP A 157 -2.95 6.28 -16.94
CA TRP A 157 -2.73 5.93 -15.54
C TRP A 157 -2.92 7.17 -14.65
N LYS A 158 -4.03 7.19 -13.90
CA LYS A 158 -4.25 8.11 -12.79
C LYS A 158 -3.56 7.57 -11.54
N ASN A 159 -2.45 8.18 -11.14
CA ASN A 159 -1.77 7.86 -9.89
C ASN A 159 -2.30 8.70 -8.70
N GLU A 160 -3.35 9.48 -8.92
CA GLU A 160 -3.95 10.35 -7.91
C GLU A 160 -5.01 9.60 -7.08
N GLY A 161 -5.17 9.97 -5.82
CA GLY A 161 -6.11 9.33 -4.88
C GLY A 161 -5.55 8.12 -4.09
N ILE A 162 -6.22 7.82 -2.98
CA ILE A 162 -5.92 6.65 -2.13
C ILE A 162 -6.52 5.42 -2.80
N VAL A 163 -5.74 4.36 -2.97
CA VAL A 163 -6.24 3.09 -3.52
C VAL A 163 -7.07 2.36 -2.46
N ALA A 164 -8.13 1.66 -2.85
CA ALA A 164 -8.98 0.90 -1.92
C ALA A 164 -8.17 0.02 -0.96
N LYS A 165 -7.14 -0.69 -1.45
CA LYS A 165 -6.23 -1.49 -0.61
C LYS A 165 -5.54 -0.66 0.49
N THR A 166 -5.07 0.54 0.15
CA THR A 166 -4.42 1.45 1.09
C THR A 166 -5.44 2.02 2.08
N LYS A 167 -6.63 2.41 1.61
CA LYS A 167 -7.73 2.86 2.49
C LYS A 167 -8.08 1.77 3.51
N ASN A 168 -8.26 0.53 3.05
CA ASN A 168 -8.57 -0.62 3.89
C ASN A 168 -7.48 -0.90 4.92
N LEU A 169 -6.21 -0.86 4.48
CA LEU A 169 -5.06 -1.08 5.37
C LEU A 169 -4.97 0.01 6.44
N LEU A 170 -5.10 1.28 6.06
CA LEU A 170 -5.08 2.40 7.00
C LEU A 170 -6.25 2.32 7.99
N GLN A 171 -7.44 1.92 7.53
CA GLN A 171 -8.60 1.72 8.40
C GLN A 171 -8.34 0.63 9.44
N VAL A 172 -7.85 -0.53 9.03
CA VAL A 172 -7.56 -1.64 9.97
C VAL A 172 -6.44 -1.26 10.95
N LEU A 173 -5.42 -0.54 10.49
CA LEU A 173 -4.38 -0.02 11.38
C LEU A 173 -4.97 0.98 12.39
N GLU A 174 -5.81 1.92 11.96
CA GLU A 174 -6.50 2.86 12.86
C GLU A 174 -7.40 2.15 13.89
N ASP A 175 -8.16 1.14 13.45
CA ASP A 175 -9.02 0.34 14.33
C ASP A 175 -8.22 -0.39 15.41
N ILE A 176 -7.07 -0.97 15.06
CA ILE A 176 -6.23 -1.73 15.99
C ILE A 176 -5.43 -0.80 16.90
N GLY A 177 -4.65 0.14 16.32
CA GLY A 177 -3.70 0.95 17.08
C GLY A 177 -4.28 2.26 17.63
N GLY A 178 -5.32 2.80 17.00
CA GLY A 178 -5.99 4.03 17.45
C GLY A 178 -7.15 3.72 18.39
N THR A 179 -8.01 2.77 18.02
CA THR A 179 -9.22 2.43 18.79
C THR A 179 -8.99 1.26 19.77
N GLY A 180 -7.97 0.43 19.55
CA GLY A 180 -7.70 -0.74 20.39
C GLY A 180 -8.63 -1.94 20.09
N LYS A 181 -9.25 -1.98 18.91
CA LYS A 181 -10.08 -3.12 18.48
C LYS A 181 -9.20 -4.35 18.24
N ASP A 182 -9.76 -5.53 18.51
CA ASP A 182 -9.12 -6.76 18.08
C ASP A 182 -9.18 -6.90 16.55
N LEU A 183 -8.25 -7.68 16.00
CA LEU A 183 -8.12 -7.86 14.56
C LEU A 183 -9.38 -8.42 13.89
N LEU A 184 -10.08 -9.36 14.54
CA LEU A 184 -11.27 -9.98 13.94
C LEU A 184 -12.41 -8.97 13.83
N SER A 185 -12.59 -8.14 14.85
CA SER A 185 -13.55 -7.04 14.82
C SER A 185 -13.22 -6.01 13.74
N ALA A 186 -11.94 -5.62 13.59
CA ALA A 186 -11.52 -4.69 12.54
C ALA A 186 -11.75 -5.24 11.12
N LEU A 187 -11.50 -6.54 10.90
CA LEU A 187 -11.77 -7.19 9.61
C LEU A 187 -13.28 -7.35 9.33
N ALA A 188 -14.07 -7.61 10.37
CA ALA A 188 -15.53 -7.69 10.26
C ALA A 188 -16.13 -6.33 9.87
N ASP A 189 -15.68 -5.25 10.52
CA ASP A 189 -16.07 -3.88 10.19
C ASP A 189 -15.71 -3.53 8.74
N LEU A 190 -14.48 -3.83 8.31
CA LEU A 190 -14.04 -3.61 6.94
C LEU A 190 -14.94 -4.30 5.91
N THR A 191 -15.32 -5.56 6.19
CA THR A 191 -16.21 -6.34 5.34
C THR A 191 -17.61 -5.71 5.30
N SER A 192 -18.13 -5.24 6.44
CA SER A 192 -19.44 -4.60 6.52
C SER A 192 -19.52 -3.22 5.83
N MET A 193 -18.44 -2.43 5.89
CA MET A 193 -18.38 -1.12 5.23
C MET A 193 -18.36 -1.27 3.71
N THR A 194 -17.64 -2.28 3.23
CA THR A 194 -17.50 -2.52 1.80
C THR A 194 -18.82 -3.02 1.18
N THR A 195 -19.60 -3.85 1.91
CA THR A 195 -20.94 -4.26 1.43
C THR A 195 -21.93 -3.10 1.35
N LEU A 196 -21.83 -2.12 2.26
CA LEU A 196 -22.65 -0.91 2.24
C LEU A 196 -22.29 0.01 1.08
N GLU A 197 -21.00 0.18 0.77
CA GLU A 197 -20.54 0.94 -0.41
C GLU A 197 -21.07 0.28 -1.71
N ASP A 198 -20.97 -1.04 -1.84
CA ASP A 198 -21.47 -1.78 -3.01
C ASP A 198 -23.01 -1.66 -3.16
N ALA A 199 -23.76 -1.83 -2.07
CA ALA A 199 -25.22 -1.66 -2.09
C ALA A 199 -25.63 -0.25 -2.54
N ASN A 200 -24.96 0.79 -2.05
CA ASN A 200 -25.24 2.16 -2.42
C ASN A 200 -24.93 2.44 -3.91
N THR A 201 -23.84 1.89 -4.45
CA THR A 201 -23.53 2.06 -5.88
C THR A 201 -24.54 1.36 -6.80
N LEU A 202 -25.07 0.20 -6.39
CA LEU A 202 -26.13 -0.49 -7.12
C LEU A 202 -27.43 0.32 -7.13
N VAL A 203 -27.80 0.92 -6.00
CA VAL A 203 -28.98 1.79 -5.89
C VAL A 203 -28.84 3.04 -6.76
N GLU A 204 -27.67 3.68 -6.78
CA GLU A 204 -27.42 4.85 -7.63
C GLU A 204 -27.41 4.51 -9.12
N LYS A 205 -26.90 3.34 -9.52
CA LYS A 205 -27.00 2.87 -10.91
C LYS A 205 -28.44 2.55 -11.33
N ALA A 206 -29.27 2.06 -10.41
CA ALA A 206 -30.67 1.76 -10.68
C ALA A 206 -31.55 3.02 -10.79
N LYS A 207 -31.20 4.12 -10.12
CA LYS A 207 -31.91 5.41 -10.21
C LYS A 207 -31.59 6.21 -11.48
N ASN A 208 -30.46 5.94 -12.12
CA ASN A 208 -30.01 6.63 -13.33
C ASN A 208 -30.38 5.87 -14.63
N LYS A 209 -31.35 4.97 -14.55
CA LYS A 209 -31.88 4.18 -15.66
C LYS A 209 -33.38 4.45 -15.82
#